data_AF-A0A0L0DM14-F1
#
_entry.id   AF-A0A0L0DM14-F1
#
_cell.length_a   1.000
_cell.length_b   1.000
_cell.length_c   1.000
_cell.angle_alpha   90.00
_cell.angle_beta   90.00
_cell.angle_gamma   90.00
#
_symmetry.space_group_name_H-M   'P 1'
#
loop_
_entity.id
_entity.type
_entity.pdbx_description
1 polymer ?
#
loop_
_entity_poly.entity_id
_entity_poly.type
_entity_poly.pdbx_seq_one_letter_code
_entity_poly.pdbx_strand_id
1 'polypeptide(L)'
;MTDRLRVGIVTVSDSVSQGKSRDATGAGLIALLCSETWSESFCVVGGHEAHVVCDDEEAIGGLVEDMMADGSVDVVVTAGGTGPSPRDVTPEALAPLLGKRFPGIVALMHMISAEKSPSPFWSLSRPVAALAARYPVLVIALPGSPKGAIECLEPVLPSLVISDPCFAAGPSRRGSKYPMIPLAEATKAVLDAVAGLPSPDTITVALEAAVGRVLAEDVVAHADFPPFPASMKDGYAVVAADGAGTYPVVDDVVAGANEAPPSLQPGSVVRITTGAPLPPGADAVVMVERTEVADAGSGDGPELAVTILDSVQAGADVRPPGCDIAAGTTVLAAGTVLTPADIGLLATLGVVAPRVVRAPRVVLLSTGTELVEAGTEGELPRGRIRDSNRPMLAARLAALPVEVVDLGIVADDEAAVAAALAHAAAHGDLVLTSGGVSMGQKDLVKPLLATMGSIHFGRVCLKPGKPTTFATLARTPASADAAPPAPGDAVLAFALPGNPVSALVTFELFVAPALALLALPLATRTAAIAAAGVRDPSAPALMPGLALAGAVLGHAIACDPARPEFHRVVLQWSARESAFVANSTGVQRSSRLASASGASALAFIPQQSEPLAKGAAVDVVLL
;
A
#
# COMPACT_ATOMS: atom_id res chain seq x y z
N MET A 1 -7.70 -21.17 -13.22
CA MET A 1 -7.50 -22.62 -13.36
C MET A 1 -7.56 -23.19 -11.97
N THR A 2 -8.51 -24.09 -11.72
CA THR A 2 -8.67 -24.78 -10.44
C THR A 2 -7.49 -25.75 -10.26
N ASP A 3 -6.73 -25.62 -9.19
CA ASP A 3 -5.57 -26.49 -8.86
C ASP A 3 -6.07 -27.90 -8.51
N ARG A 4 -6.17 -28.79 -9.50
CA ARG A 4 -6.39 -30.23 -9.27
C ARG A 4 -5.04 -30.89 -9.01
N LEU A 5 -4.98 -31.82 -8.04
CA LEU A 5 -3.80 -32.65 -7.84
C LEU A 5 -3.63 -33.64 -8.99
N ARG A 6 -2.45 -33.65 -9.60
CA ARG A 6 -2.09 -34.50 -10.73
C ARG A 6 -1.61 -35.85 -10.21
N VAL A 7 -2.30 -36.93 -10.55
CA VAL A 7 -2.03 -38.27 -10.02
C VAL A 7 -1.50 -39.17 -11.12
N GLY A 8 -0.30 -39.70 -10.94
CA GLY A 8 0.24 -40.78 -11.76
C GLY A 8 -0.09 -42.14 -11.15
N ILE A 9 -0.56 -43.10 -11.95
CA ILE A 9 -0.93 -44.43 -11.49
C ILE A 9 -0.03 -45.46 -12.17
N VAL A 10 0.58 -46.33 -11.36
CA VAL A 10 1.47 -47.41 -11.81
C VAL A 10 0.94 -48.75 -11.31
N THR A 11 0.56 -49.62 -12.23
CA THR A 11 0.21 -51.01 -11.94
C THR A 11 1.46 -51.88 -12.02
N VAL A 12 1.81 -52.54 -10.92
CA VAL A 12 2.93 -53.48 -10.83
C VAL A 12 2.39 -54.90 -10.98
N SER A 13 2.63 -55.52 -12.15
CA SER A 13 2.26 -56.91 -12.40
C SER A 13 3.00 -57.51 -13.60
N ASP A 14 3.67 -58.64 -13.38
CA ASP A 14 4.22 -59.51 -14.44
C ASP A 14 3.16 -59.94 -15.46
N SER A 15 1.94 -60.23 -15.01
CA SER A 15 0.87 -60.73 -15.88
C SER A 15 0.30 -59.65 -16.80
N VAL A 16 0.17 -58.42 -16.29
CA VAL A 16 -0.35 -57.29 -17.06
C VAL A 16 0.73 -56.76 -18.00
N SER A 17 1.97 -56.61 -17.52
CA SER A 17 3.11 -56.13 -18.34
C SER A 17 3.41 -57.06 -19.53
N GLN A 18 3.17 -58.37 -19.39
CA GLN A 18 3.33 -59.36 -20.47
C GLN A 18 2.06 -59.51 -21.35
N GLY A 19 1.01 -58.72 -21.11
CA GLY A 19 -0.25 -58.78 -21.86
C GLY A 19 -1.08 -60.05 -21.63
N LYS A 20 -0.82 -60.80 -20.56
CA LYS A 20 -1.53 -62.05 -20.22
C LYS A 20 -2.84 -61.80 -19.48
N SER A 21 -2.99 -60.64 -18.86
CA SER A 21 -4.18 -60.22 -18.12
C SER A 21 -4.47 -58.73 -18.37
N ARG A 22 -5.70 -58.30 -18.14
CA ARG A 22 -6.09 -56.88 -18.24
C ARG A 22 -5.83 -56.16 -16.91
N ASP A 23 -5.48 -54.88 -16.99
CA ASP A 23 -5.29 -54.05 -15.80
C ASP A 23 -6.62 -53.63 -15.16
N ALA A 24 -7.20 -54.52 -14.36
CA ALA A 24 -8.40 -54.21 -13.60
C ALA A 24 -8.13 -53.26 -12.41
N THR A 25 -6.89 -53.24 -11.88
CA THR A 25 -6.53 -52.46 -10.70
C THR A 25 -6.33 -50.98 -11.08
N GLY A 26 -5.51 -50.71 -12.09
CA GLY A 26 -5.31 -49.36 -12.62
C GLY A 26 -6.60 -48.74 -13.13
N ALA A 27 -7.42 -49.50 -13.90
CA ALA A 27 -8.73 -49.03 -14.35
C ALA A 27 -9.66 -48.66 -13.18
N GLY A 28 -9.65 -49.45 -12.11
CA GLY A 28 -10.43 -49.18 -10.90
C GLY A 28 -10.00 -47.91 -10.15
N LEU A 29 -8.69 -47.67 -10.03
CA LEU A 29 -8.14 -46.46 -9.40
C LEU A 29 -8.44 -45.20 -10.22
N ILE A 30 -8.36 -45.29 -11.55
CA ILE A 30 -8.75 -44.20 -12.45
C ILE A 30 -10.23 -43.89 -12.30
N ALA A 31 -11.09 -44.91 -12.30
CA ALA A 31 -12.53 -44.72 -12.12
C ALA A 31 -12.88 -44.07 -10.78
N LEU A 32 -12.17 -44.43 -9.70
CA LEU A 32 -12.33 -43.80 -8.38
C LEU A 32 -11.98 -42.29 -8.43
N LEU A 33 -10.80 -41.94 -8.97
CA LEU A 33 -10.33 -40.55 -9.03
C LEU A 33 -11.13 -39.69 -10.01
N CYS A 34 -11.70 -40.29 -11.06
CA CYS A 34 -12.57 -39.63 -12.03
C CYS A 34 -14.06 -39.65 -11.65
N SER A 35 -14.44 -40.20 -10.49
CA SER A 35 -15.82 -40.19 -10.01
C SER A 35 -16.33 -38.76 -9.76
N GLU A 36 -17.65 -38.55 -9.73
CA GLU A 36 -18.25 -37.24 -9.45
C GLU A 36 -17.74 -36.63 -8.14
N THR A 37 -17.44 -37.48 -7.15
CA THR A 37 -16.92 -37.06 -5.84
C THR A 37 -15.51 -36.46 -5.91
N TRP A 38 -14.65 -36.97 -6.80
CA TRP A 38 -13.20 -36.69 -6.77
C TRP A 38 -12.67 -35.97 -8.01
N SER A 39 -13.43 -35.94 -9.10
CA SER A 39 -13.03 -35.36 -10.40
C SER A 39 -12.75 -33.85 -10.36
N GLU A 40 -13.28 -33.12 -9.38
CA GLU A 40 -12.96 -31.70 -9.17
C GLU A 40 -11.64 -31.48 -8.42
N SER A 41 -11.17 -32.47 -7.67
CA SER A 41 -9.97 -32.38 -6.80
C SER A 41 -8.74 -33.05 -7.41
N PHE A 42 -8.93 -34.09 -8.23
CA PHE A 42 -7.86 -34.88 -8.82
C PHE A 42 -7.92 -34.91 -10.35
N CYS A 43 -6.76 -35.07 -10.98
CA CYS A 43 -6.61 -35.28 -12.41
C CYS A 43 -5.59 -36.39 -12.66
N VAL A 44 -5.98 -37.46 -13.36
CA VAL A 44 -5.06 -38.55 -13.67
C VAL A 44 -4.18 -38.15 -14.86
N VAL A 45 -2.86 -38.23 -14.68
CA VAL A 45 -1.87 -38.00 -15.73
C VAL A 45 -1.72 -39.27 -16.54
N GLY A 46 -1.79 -39.17 -17.88
CA GLY A 46 -1.78 -40.32 -18.79
C GLY A 46 -3.17 -40.72 -19.33
N GLY A 47 -4.26 -40.11 -18.85
CA GLY A 47 -5.60 -40.32 -19.39
C GLY A 47 -6.34 -41.52 -18.77
N HIS A 48 -6.94 -42.37 -19.61
CA HIS A 48 -7.80 -43.49 -19.19
C HIS A 48 -7.05 -44.81 -18.91
N GLU A 49 -5.72 -44.80 -18.93
CA GLU A 49 -4.88 -45.99 -18.70
C GLU A 49 -3.79 -45.70 -17.66
N ALA A 50 -3.51 -46.70 -16.82
CA ALA A 50 -2.39 -46.65 -15.88
C ALA A 50 -1.09 -47.09 -16.57
N HIS A 51 0.04 -46.60 -16.08
CA HIS A 51 1.33 -47.11 -16.50
C HIS A 51 1.50 -48.53 -15.93
N VAL A 52 2.04 -49.47 -16.71
CA VAL A 52 2.21 -50.86 -16.29
C VAL A 52 3.69 -51.22 -16.28
N VAL A 53 4.13 -51.88 -15.21
CA VAL A 53 5.51 -52.34 -15.04
C VAL A 53 5.55 -53.76 -14.48
N CYS A 54 6.60 -54.52 -14.79
CA CYS A 54 6.82 -55.85 -14.23
C CYS A 54 7.30 -55.78 -12.77
N ASP A 55 7.25 -56.92 -12.06
CA ASP A 55 7.68 -57.05 -10.67
C ASP A 55 9.23 -57.12 -10.60
N ASP A 56 9.88 -55.99 -10.89
CA ASP A 56 11.34 -55.80 -10.90
C ASP A 56 11.73 -54.47 -10.24
N GLU A 57 12.75 -54.50 -9.37
CA GLU A 57 13.11 -53.33 -8.56
C GLU A 57 13.60 -52.14 -9.40
N GLU A 58 14.43 -52.39 -10.42
CA GLU A 58 14.99 -51.34 -11.26
C GLU A 58 13.90 -50.76 -12.17
N ALA A 59 13.04 -51.61 -12.74
CA ALA A 59 11.95 -51.17 -13.59
C ALA A 59 10.91 -50.32 -12.83
N ILE A 60 10.50 -50.75 -11.63
CA ILE A 60 9.55 -50.00 -10.79
C ILE A 60 10.18 -48.69 -10.35
N GLY A 61 11.39 -48.73 -9.78
CA GLY A 61 12.09 -47.55 -9.29
C GLY A 61 12.32 -46.51 -10.39
N GLY A 62 12.83 -46.96 -11.55
CA GLY A 62 13.07 -46.11 -12.72
C GLY A 62 11.80 -45.44 -13.24
N LEU A 63 10.72 -46.19 -13.40
CA LEU A 63 9.45 -45.62 -13.89
C LEU A 63 8.89 -44.56 -12.94
N VAL A 64 8.84 -44.82 -11.62
CA VAL A 64 8.32 -43.79 -10.70
C VAL A 64 9.29 -42.63 -10.52
N GLU A 65 10.60 -42.84 -10.60
CA GLU A 65 11.56 -41.74 -10.64
C GLU A 65 11.38 -40.85 -11.89
N ASP A 66 11.21 -41.45 -13.07
CA ASP A 66 10.97 -40.72 -14.32
C ASP A 66 9.67 -39.90 -14.24
N MET A 67 8.59 -40.51 -13.74
CA MET A 67 7.31 -39.82 -13.52
C MET A 67 7.41 -38.69 -12.50
N MET A 68 8.29 -38.79 -11.50
CA MET A 68 8.51 -37.70 -10.55
C MET A 68 9.43 -36.61 -11.12
N ALA A 69 10.40 -36.99 -11.96
CA ALA A 69 11.39 -36.10 -12.55
C ALA A 69 10.80 -35.21 -13.64
N ASP A 70 9.79 -35.69 -14.38
CA ASP A 70 9.11 -34.92 -15.43
C ASP A 70 8.28 -33.73 -14.90
N GLY A 71 7.99 -33.70 -13.59
CA GLY A 71 7.22 -32.66 -12.90
C GLY A 71 5.74 -32.62 -13.28
N SER A 72 5.22 -33.64 -13.94
CA SER A 72 3.84 -33.77 -14.43
C SER A 72 2.87 -34.24 -13.35
N VAL A 73 3.36 -34.88 -12.29
CA VAL A 73 2.56 -35.44 -11.18
C VAL A 73 2.84 -34.76 -9.84
N ASP A 74 1.83 -34.74 -8.98
CA ASP A 74 1.88 -34.31 -7.58
C ASP A 74 1.80 -35.51 -6.61
N VAL A 75 1.14 -36.59 -7.06
CA VAL A 75 1.00 -37.86 -6.33
C VAL A 75 1.29 -39.02 -7.29
N VAL A 76 2.08 -39.99 -6.85
CA VAL A 76 2.27 -41.27 -7.55
C VAL A 76 1.66 -42.38 -6.70
N VAL A 77 0.75 -43.12 -7.31
CA VAL A 77 0.11 -44.30 -6.71
C VAL A 77 0.60 -45.55 -7.42
N THR A 78 1.31 -46.42 -6.71
CA THR A 78 1.64 -47.75 -7.21
C THR A 78 0.66 -48.77 -6.65
N ALA A 79 0.28 -49.78 -7.44
CA ALA A 79 -0.61 -50.85 -7.01
C ALA A 79 -0.06 -52.21 -7.44
N GLY A 80 0.26 -53.06 -6.47
CA GLY A 80 0.90 -54.36 -6.70
C GLY A 80 2.31 -54.45 -6.10
N GLY A 81 2.82 -55.68 -6.00
CA GLY A 81 4.16 -55.96 -5.49
C GLY A 81 4.40 -55.64 -4.00
N THR A 82 3.36 -55.51 -3.17
CA THR A 82 3.47 -55.19 -1.73
C THR A 82 3.32 -56.40 -0.81
N GLY A 83 3.05 -57.59 -1.34
CA GLY A 83 2.86 -58.81 -0.55
C GLY A 83 4.18 -59.40 0.01
N PRO A 84 4.12 -60.62 0.57
CA PRO A 84 5.28 -61.32 1.11
C PRO A 84 6.02 -62.22 0.08
N SER A 85 5.57 -62.27 -1.19
CA SER A 85 6.20 -63.11 -2.22
C SER A 85 7.61 -62.59 -2.55
N PRO A 86 8.56 -63.45 -2.96
CA PRO A 86 9.86 -63.00 -3.48
C PRO A 86 9.77 -62.07 -4.70
N ARG A 87 8.63 -62.07 -5.40
CA ARG A 87 8.33 -61.16 -6.51
C ARG A 87 7.73 -59.83 -6.03
N ASP A 88 7.18 -59.77 -4.83
CA ASP A 88 6.62 -58.53 -4.30
C ASP A 88 7.76 -57.60 -3.85
N VAL A 89 8.23 -56.75 -4.75
CA VAL A 89 9.42 -55.90 -4.53
C VAL A 89 9.14 -54.39 -4.56
N THR A 90 7.87 -53.97 -4.62
CA THR A 90 7.49 -52.54 -4.69
C THR A 90 8.03 -51.71 -3.52
N PRO A 91 7.98 -52.18 -2.24
CA PRO A 91 8.56 -51.42 -1.12
C PRO A 91 10.08 -51.26 -1.23
N GLU A 92 10.78 -52.29 -1.69
CA GLU A 92 12.23 -52.30 -1.94
C GLU A 92 12.59 -51.33 -3.05
N ALA A 93 11.89 -51.41 -4.19
CA ALA A 93 12.07 -50.55 -5.35
C ALA A 93 11.87 -49.06 -5.02
N LEU A 94 10.88 -48.76 -4.18
CA LEU A 94 10.59 -47.39 -3.78
C LEU A 94 11.54 -46.88 -2.69
N ALA A 95 12.08 -47.73 -1.82
CA ALA A 95 12.83 -47.31 -0.64
C ALA A 95 13.95 -46.27 -0.90
N PRO A 96 14.76 -46.36 -1.98
CA PRO A 96 15.78 -45.36 -2.30
C PRO A 96 15.22 -43.98 -2.68
N LEU A 97 13.95 -43.93 -3.13
CA LEU A 97 13.29 -42.73 -3.63
C LEU A 97 12.55 -41.97 -2.52
N LEU A 98 12.31 -42.57 -1.35
CA LEU A 98 11.46 -42.01 -0.30
C LEU A 98 12.24 -41.19 0.73
N GLY A 99 11.67 -40.06 1.13
CA GLY A 99 12.20 -39.18 2.18
C GLY A 99 11.36 -39.27 3.46
N LYS A 100 10.34 -38.41 3.56
CA LYS A 100 9.52 -38.29 4.78
C LYS A 100 8.35 -39.26 4.76
N ARG A 101 8.37 -40.27 5.63
CA ARG A 101 7.31 -41.31 5.70
C ARG A 101 6.08 -40.83 6.48
N PHE A 102 4.90 -41.30 6.07
CA PHE A 102 3.60 -41.01 6.66
C PHE A 102 2.98 -42.29 7.26
N PRO A 103 3.45 -42.76 8.43
CA PRO A 103 2.99 -44.00 9.04
C PRO A 103 1.50 -44.00 9.39
N GLY A 104 0.89 -42.83 9.61
CA GLY A 104 -0.56 -42.73 9.87
C GLY A 104 -1.41 -43.17 8.67
N ILE A 105 -0.97 -42.88 7.43
CA ILE A 105 -1.66 -43.32 6.22
C ILE A 105 -1.53 -44.85 6.07
N VAL A 106 -0.35 -45.39 6.36
CA VAL A 106 -0.10 -46.85 6.37
C VAL A 106 -0.98 -47.56 7.40
N ALA A 107 -1.07 -47.02 8.62
CA ALA A 107 -1.94 -47.56 9.66
C ALA A 107 -3.42 -47.50 9.27
N LEU A 108 -3.86 -46.42 8.62
CA LEU A 108 -5.23 -46.31 8.09
C LEU A 108 -5.52 -47.40 7.05
N MET A 109 -4.62 -47.62 6.09
CA MET A 109 -4.79 -48.70 5.10
C MET A 109 -4.86 -50.09 5.74
N HIS A 110 -4.05 -50.36 6.77
CA HIS A 110 -4.11 -51.62 7.51
C HIS A 110 -5.42 -51.77 8.29
N MET A 111 -5.91 -50.71 8.94
CA MET A 111 -7.21 -50.74 9.64
C MET A 111 -8.36 -51.03 8.67
N ILE A 112 -8.39 -50.36 7.50
CA ILE A 112 -9.41 -50.59 6.48
C ILE A 112 -9.32 -52.02 5.94
N SER A 113 -8.11 -52.51 5.69
CA SER A 113 -7.91 -53.88 5.22
C SER A 113 -8.37 -54.90 6.26
N ALA A 114 -8.13 -54.64 7.55
CA ALA A 114 -8.60 -55.49 8.64
C ALA A 114 -10.13 -55.53 8.77
N GLU A 115 -10.80 -54.41 8.48
CA GLU A 115 -12.25 -54.29 8.52
C GLU A 115 -12.93 -54.93 7.29
N LYS A 116 -12.39 -54.71 6.09
CA LYS A 116 -13.07 -55.03 4.83
C LYS A 116 -12.60 -56.32 4.15
N SER A 117 -11.41 -56.84 4.49
CA SER A 117 -10.87 -58.06 3.89
C SER A 117 -11.08 -59.28 4.78
N PRO A 118 -11.76 -60.34 4.29
CA PRO A 118 -11.90 -61.59 5.03
C PRO A 118 -10.60 -62.42 5.07
N SER A 119 -9.57 -62.00 4.32
CA SER A 119 -8.31 -62.73 4.20
C SER A 119 -7.28 -62.24 5.23
N PRO A 120 -6.70 -63.09 6.09
CA PRO A 120 -5.73 -62.66 7.09
C PRO A 120 -4.40 -62.16 6.50
N PHE A 121 -4.16 -62.38 5.20
CA PHE A 121 -2.93 -62.01 4.51
C PHE A 121 -2.75 -60.50 4.33
N TRP A 122 -3.78 -59.67 4.57
CA TRP A 122 -3.62 -58.22 4.57
C TRP A 122 -2.57 -57.73 5.57
N SER A 123 -2.39 -58.46 6.68
CA SER A 123 -1.42 -58.15 7.74
C SER A 123 0.03 -58.31 7.28
N LEU A 124 0.26 -59.06 6.19
CA LEU A 124 1.57 -59.27 5.59
C LEU A 124 1.85 -58.32 4.42
N SER A 125 0.87 -57.49 4.02
CA SER A 125 1.09 -56.46 3.02
C SER A 125 1.93 -55.33 3.60
N ARG A 126 2.86 -54.83 2.79
CA ARG A 126 3.84 -53.79 3.14
C ARG A 126 3.55 -52.48 2.38
N PRO A 127 2.38 -51.85 2.56
CA PRO A 127 2.07 -50.59 1.90
C PRO A 127 3.01 -49.49 2.40
N VAL A 128 3.22 -48.49 1.55
CA VAL A 128 4.13 -47.38 1.84
C VAL A 128 3.42 -46.08 1.53
N ALA A 129 3.59 -45.08 2.38
CA ALA A 129 3.18 -43.72 2.10
C ALA A 129 4.30 -42.78 2.54
N ALA A 130 4.87 -42.01 1.62
CA ALA A 130 5.97 -41.11 1.91
C ALA A 130 6.10 -40.01 0.87
N LEU A 131 6.61 -38.85 1.30
CA LEU A 131 7.10 -37.82 0.38
C LEU A 131 8.43 -38.28 -0.21
N ALA A 132 8.60 -38.20 -1.52
CA ALA A 132 9.85 -38.54 -2.18
C ALA A 132 11.03 -37.69 -1.65
N ALA A 133 12.21 -38.29 -1.57
CA ALA A 133 13.41 -37.66 -1.02
C ALA A 133 13.89 -36.49 -1.90
N ARG A 134 13.78 -36.65 -3.22
CA ARG A 134 14.32 -35.72 -4.22
C ARG A 134 13.25 -34.88 -4.91
N TYR A 135 11.98 -35.24 -4.81
CA TYR A 135 10.87 -34.63 -5.54
C TYR A 135 9.73 -34.27 -4.57
N PRO A 136 9.01 -33.16 -4.79
CA PRO A 136 7.87 -32.78 -3.95
C PRO A 136 6.62 -33.60 -4.33
N VAL A 137 6.76 -34.93 -4.41
CA VAL A 137 5.71 -35.86 -4.86
C VAL A 137 5.40 -36.84 -3.74
N LEU A 138 4.12 -37.02 -3.44
CA LEU A 138 3.66 -38.04 -2.51
C LEU A 138 3.61 -39.39 -3.21
N VAL A 139 4.30 -40.39 -2.68
CA VAL A 139 4.28 -41.77 -3.20
C VAL A 139 3.46 -42.64 -2.26
N ILE A 140 2.47 -43.34 -2.81
CA ILE A 140 1.59 -44.28 -2.10
C ILE A 140 1.63 -45.63 -2.79
N ALA A 141 2.05 -46.68 -2.08
CA ALA A 141 2.04 -48.06 -2.55
C ALA A 141 0.86 -48.83 -1.95
N LEU A 142 0.00 -49.34 -2.83
CA LEU A 142 -1.25 -50.02 -2.54
C LEU A 142 -1.16 -51.53 -2.82
N PRO A 143 -2.04 -52.35 -2.20
CA PRO A 143 -2.18 -53.76 -2.55
C PRO A 143 -2.52 -53.99 -4.03
N GLY A 144 -2.13 -55.14 -4.57
CA GLY A 144 -2.33 -55.45 -6.00
C GLY A 144 -3.75 -55.84 -6.41
N SER A 145 -4.63 -56.21 -5.48
CA SER A 145 -6.01 -56.57 -5.83
C SER A 145 -6.85 -55.32 -6.13
N PRO A 146 -7.69 -55.31 -7.19
CA PRO A 146 -8.47 -54.12 -7.55
C PRO A 146 -9.32 -53.60 -6.40
N LYS A 147 -10.00 -54.52 -5.69
CA LYS A 147 -10.81 -54.19 -4.52
C LYS A 147 -9.98 -53.60 -3.39
N GLY A 148 -8.84 -54.22 -3.06
CA GLY A 148 -7.98 -53.75 -1.96
C GLY A 148 -7.31 -52.40 -2.26
N ALA A 149 -6.92 -52.14 -3.50
CA ALA A 149 -6.34 -50.86 -3.90
C ALA A 149 -7.36 -49.71 -3.74
N ILE A 150 -8.58 -49.89 -4.25
CA ILE A 150 -9.67 -48.89 -4.15
C ILE A 150 -10.04 -48.65 -2.69
N GLU A 151 -10.28 -49.71 -1.92
CA GLU A 151 -10.69 -49.61 -0.52
C GLU A 151 -9.63 -48.92 0.36
N CYS A 152 -8.34 -49.12 0.06
CA CYS A 152 -7.25 -48.46 0.77
C CYS A 152 -7.03 -47.01 0.32
N LEU A 153 -7.23 -46.67 -0.96
CA LEU A 153 -6.99 -45.32 -1.46
C LEU A 153 -8.13 -44.35 -1.10
N GLU A 154 -9.39 -44.78 -1.25
CA GLU A 154 -10.56 -43.90 -1.11
C GLU A 154 -10.59 -43.13 0.22
N PRO A 155 -10.32 -43.73 1.40
CA PRO A 155 -10.32 -43.01 2.67
C PRO A 155 -9.09 -42.13 2.89
N VAL A 156 -8.04 -42.29 2.07
CA VAL A 156 -6.85 -41.44 2.09
C VAL A 156 -7.11 -40.15 1.31
N LEU A 157 -7.94 -40.18 0.26
CA LEU A 157 -8.23 -39.04 -0.60
C LEU A 157 -8.67 -37.76 0.15
N PRO A 158 -9.57 -37.80 1.16
CA PRO A 158 -9.90 -36.61 1.94
C PRO A 158 -8.66 -35.97 2.60
N SER A 159 -7.70 -36.77 3.06
CA SER A 159 -6.48 -36.25 3.70
C SER A 159 -5.54 -35.55 2.70
N LEU A 160 -5.66 -35.89 1.41
CA LEU A 160 -4.94 -35.24 0.32
C LEU A 160 -5.61 -33.94 -0.14
N VAL A 161 -6.91 -33.76 0.16
CA VAL A 161 -7.71 -32.58 -0.22
C VAL A 161 -7.85 -31.57 0.94
N ILE A 162 -7.91 -32.04 2.19
CA ILE A 162 -8.09 -31.23 3.41
C ILE A 162 -6.76 -30.64 3.93
N SER A 163 -5.62 -31.08 3.40
CA SER A 163 -4.33 -30.57 3.84
C SER A 163 -4.10 -29.13 3.35
N ASP A 164 -3.95 -28.24 4.34
CA ASP A 164 -3.23 -26.95 4.31
C ASP A 164 -2.03 -26.95 3.31
N PRO A 165 -1.53 -25.79 2.85
CA PRO A 165 -0.42 -25.61 1.91
C PRO A 165 0.92 -26.30 2.26
N CYS A 166 0.99 -27.10 3.33
CA CYS A 166 2.13 -27.91 3.71
C CYS A 166 2.47 -29.05 2.73
N PHE A 167 1.52 -29.61 1.97
CA PHE A 167 1.86 -30.53 0.86
C PHE A 167 2.28 -29.78 -0.41
N ALA A 168 1.82 -28.54 -0.57
CA ALA A 168 2.40 -27.58 -1.52
C ALA A 168 3.73 -26.95 -1.02
N ALA A 169 4.20 -27.36 0.17
CA ALA A 169 5.47 -26.96 0.75
C ALA A 169 6.51 -28.09 0.66
N GLY A 170 6.75 -28.60 -0.56
CA GLY A 170 8.14 -28.74 -0.94
C GLY A 170 8.80 -27.35 -0.82
N PRO A 171 10.10 -27.22 -0.49
CA PRO A 171 10.73 -25.92 -0.65
C PRO A 171 10.41 -25.47 -2.06
N SER A 172 9.79 -24.30 -2.23
CA SER A 172 9.74 -23.69 -3.55
C SER A 172 11.19 -23.69 -4.02
N ARG A 173 11.56 -24.54 -4.97
CA ARG A 173 12.96 -24.68 -5.44
C ARG A 173 13.42 -23.46 -6.25
N ARG A 174 12.66 -22.36 -6.16
CA ARG A 174 13.10 -20.99 -6.35
C ARG A 174 12.85 -20.22 -5.06
N GLY A 175 13.66 -20.50 -4.04
CA GLY A 175 13.71 -19.63 -2.87
C GLY A 175 14.18 -18.25 -3.33
N SER A 176 13.39 -17.21 -3.07
CA SER A 176 13.88 -15.84 -3.20
C SER A 176 15.21 -15.69 -2.46
N LYS A 177 16.24 -15.12 -3.11
CA LYS A 177 17.48 -14.73 -2.42
C LYS A 177 17.23 -13.77 -1.25
N TYR A 178 16.11 -13.07 -1.29
CA TYR A 178 15.69 -12.12 -0.26
C TYR A 178 14.73 -12.80 0.73
N PRO A 179 15.05 -12.86 2.03
CA PRO A 179 14.12 -13.33 3.06
C PRO A 179 12.91 -12.39 3.16
N MET A 180 11.81 -12.91 3.69
CA MET A 180 10.62 -12.11 3.98
C MET A 180 10.76 -11.51 5.37
N ILE A 181 10.83 -10.19 5.46
CA ILE A 181 10.98 -9.49 6.73
C ILE A 181 9.63 -8.96 7.26
N PRO A 182 9.44 -8.79 8.58
CA PRO A 182 8.26 -8.15 9.15
C PRO A 182 8.05 -6.72 8.63
N LEU A 183 6.79 -6.25 8.62
CA LEU A 183 6.45 -4.87 8.23
C LEU A 183 7.23 -3.83 9.05
N ALA A 184 7.38 -4.04 10.36
CA ALA A 184 8.12 -3.13 11.23
C ALA A 184 9.59 -2.96 10.83
N GLU A 185 10.24 -4.05 10.43
CA GLU A 185 11.63 -4.03 9.97
C GLU A 185 11.76 -3.31 8.62
N ALA A 186 10.79 -3.54 7.71
CA ALA A 186 10.73 -2.83 6.44
C ALA A 186 10.52 -1.32 6.62
N THR A 187 9.58 -0.92 7.49
CA THR A 187 9.33 0.48 7.86
C THR A 187 10.59 1.11 8.44
N LYS A 188 11.26 0.45 9.39
CA LYS A 188 12.51 0.94 9.99
C LYS A 188 13.60 1.14 8.93
N ALA A 189 13.79 0.18 8.02
CA ALA A 189 14.79 0.28 6.96
C ALA A 189 14.55 1.50 6.05
N VAL A 190 13.29 1.79 5.71
CA VAL A 190 12.95 3.00 4.95
C VAL A 190 13.27 4.26 5.75
N LEU A 191 12.89 4.32 7.03
CA LEU A 191 13.14 5.49 7.88
C LEU A 191 14.63 5.75 8.10
N ASP A 192 15.43 4.72 8.34
CA ASP A 192 16.88 4.83 8.50
C ASP A 192 17.53 5.39 7.23
N ALA A 193 17.13 4.88 6.05
CA ALA A 193 17.63 5.37 4.76
C ALA A 193 17.21 6.83 4.50
N VAL A 194 15.95 7.17 4.76
CA VAL A 194 15.43 8.54 4.62
C VAL A 194 16.14 9.51 5.56
N ALA A 195 16.44 9.11 6.81
CA ALA A 195 17.17 9.91 7.78
C ALA A 195 18.66 10.10 7.42
N GLY A 196 19.25 9.14 6.71
CA GLY A 196 20.66 9.18 6.31
C GLY A 196 20.97 10.06 5.09
N LEU A 197 19.94 10.51 4.35
CA LEU A 197 20.12 11.36 3.18
C LEU A 197 20.40 12.82 3.58
N PRO A 198 21.11 13.61 2.75
CA PRO A 198 21.35 15.03 3.03
C PRO A 198 20.05 15.83 3.14
N SER A 199 20.16 17.06 3.66
CA SER A 199 19.03 18.00 3.63
C SER A 199 18.74 18.40 2.18
N PRO A 200 17.47 18.50 1.77
CA PRO A 200 17.13 18.98 0.44
C PRO A 200 17.55 20.44 0.24
N ASP A 201 17.83 20.80 -1.01
CA ASP A 201 18.10 22.18 -1.40
C ASP A 201 16.90 23.08 -1.15
N THR A 202 17.15 24.38 -1.07
CA THR A 202 16.11 25.41 -0.94
C THR A 202 16.08 26.28 -2.17
N ILE A 203 14.88 26.67 -2.59
CA ILE A 203 14.64 27.48 -3.77
C ILE A 203 13.61 28.57 -3.45
N THR A 204 13.67 29.67 -4.19
CA THR A 204 12.61 30.68 -4.17
C THR A 204 11.58 30.34 -5.24
N VAL A 205 10.29 30.37 -4.88
CA VAL A 205 9.19 30.13 -5.82
C VAL A 205 8.20 31.27 -5.75
N ALA A 206 7.43 31.47 -6.82
CA ALA A 206 6.27 32.36 -6.79
C ALA A 206 5.24 31.85 -5.77
N LEU A 207 4.49 32.77 -5.15
CA LEU A 207 3.54 32.46 -4.09
C LEU A 207 2.50 31.39 -4.50
N GLU A 208 2.05 31.43 -5.74
CA GLU A 208 1.07 30.46 -6.28
C GLU A 208 1.64 29.04 -6.38
N ALA A 209 2.95 28.91 -6.54
CA ALA A 209 3.67 27.64 -6.59
C ALA A 209 4.15 27.14 -5.21
N ALA A 210 3.89 27.92 -4.15
CA ALA A 210 4.33 27.62 -2.79
C ALA A 210 3.37 26.71 -2.02
N VAL A 211 2.10 26.56 -2.47
CA VAL A 211 1.13 25.71 -1.77
C VAL A 211 1.59 24.25 -1.71
N GLY A 212 1.49 23.65 -0.52
CA GLY A 212 1.97 22.29 -0.22
C GLY A 212 3.49 22.17 -0.09
N ARG A 213 4.27 23.24 -0.34
CA ARG A 213 5.73 23.24 -0.15
C ARG A 213 6.09 23.43 1.32
N VAL A 214 7.31 23.04 1.67
CA VAL A 214 7.84 23.22 3.02
C VAL A 214 8.64 24.52 3.07
N LEU A 215 8.31 25.41 3.99
CA LEU A 215 9.00 26.68 4.16
C LEU A 215 10.45 26.46 4.63
N ALA A 216 11.42 27.15 4.01
CA ALA A 216 12.84 26.96 4.30
C ALA A 216 13.38 27.87 5.43
N GLU A 217 12.70 28.96 5.71
CA GLU A 217 13.11 29.98 6.68
C GLU A 217 11.88 30.56 7.40
N ASP A 218 12.08 31.10 8.60
CA ASP A 218 11.00 31.75 9.34
C ASP A 218 10.51 32.99 8.58
N VAL A 219 9.19 33.17 8.55
CA VAL A 219 8.56 34.39 8.04
C VAL A 219 8.20 35.27 9.22
N VAL A 220 8.85 36.43 9.29
CA VAL A 220 8.67 37.41 10.35
C VAL A 220 7.89 38.61 9.80
N ALA A 221 6.87 39.05 10.54
CA ALA A 221 6.12 40.25 10.17
C ALA A 221 7.00 41.50 10.30
N HIS A 222 7.14 42.27 9.22
CA HIS A 222 7.94 43.51 9.23
C HIS A 222 7.15 44.75 9.71
N ALA A 223 5.83 44.67 9.71
CA ALA A 223 4.92 45.72 10.13
C ALA A 223 3.72 45.11 10.86
N ASP A 224 3.02 45.94 11.61
CA ASP A 224 1.76 45.60 12.25
C ASP A 224 0.67 45.29 11.21
N PHE A 225 -0.16 44.29 11.48
CA PHE A 225 -1.39 44.02 10.75
C PHE A 225 -2.59 43.98 11.71
N PRO A 226 -3.64 44.81 11.48
CA PRO A 226 -3.65 45.91 10.51
C PRO A 226 -2.58 46.97 10.85
N PRO A 227 -2.11 47.78 9.88
CA PRO A 227 -1.04 48.77 10.12
C PRO A 227 -1.53 50.08 10.74
N PHE A 228 -2.84 50.25 10.89
CA PHE A 228 -3.50 51.43 11.45
C PHE A 228 -4.73 50.98 12.26
N PRO A 229 -5.25 51.81 13.18
CA PRO A 229 -6.52 51.51 13.84
C PRO A 229 -7.62 51.45 12.79
N ALA A 230 -8.31 50.31 12.68
CA ALA A 230 -9.31 50.06 11.64
C ALA A 230 -10.69 49.80 12.23
N SER A 231 -11.74 50.26 11.57
CA SER A 231 -13.11 49.93 11.98
C SER A 231 -13.41 48.44 11.83
N MET A 232 -14.06 47.83 12.82
CA MET A 232 -14.62 46.48 12.74
C MET A 232 -16.03 46.45 12.13
N LYS A 233 -16.68 47.61 11.99
CA LYS A 233 -18.10 47.73 11.63
C LYS A 233 -18.33 48.83 10.61
N ASP A 234 -19.42 48.71 9.87
CA ASP A 234 -20.02 49.84 9.17
C ASP A 234 -20.83 50.65 10.18
N GLY A 235 -20.62 51.96 10.23
CA GLY A 235 -21.27 52.81 11.22
C GLY A 235 -20.62 54.18 11.34
N TYR A 236 -20.40 54.62 12.58
CA TYR A 236 -19.93 55.97 12.90
C TYR A 236 -18.73 55.93 13.84
N ALA A 237 -17.63 56.56 13.42
CA ALA A 237 -16.51 56.85 14.31
C ALA A 237 -16.91 58.00 15.25
N VAL A 238 -16.72 57.77 16.55
CA VAL A 238 -17.18 58.67 17.62
C VAL A 238 -16.05 58.95 18.61
N VAL A 239 -16.22 60.00 19.41
CA VAL A 239 -15.53 60.17 20.68
C VAL A 239 -16.40 59.55 21.76
N ALA A 240 -15.98 58.43 22.35
CA ALA A 240 -16.78 57.65 23.29
C ALA A 240 -17.30 58.47 24.49
N ALA A 241 -16.55 59.50 24.90
CA ALA A 241 -16.92 60.42 25.98
C ALA A 241 -18.15 61.29 25.68
N ASP A 242 -18.51 61.48 24.40
CA ASP A 242 -19.69 62.26 24.02
C ASP A 242 -21.01 61.55 24.35
N GLY A 243 -21.00 60.21 24.39
CA GLY A 243 -22.14 59.37 24.75
C GLY A 243 -23.21 59.21 23.65
N ALA A 244 -24.41 58.78 24.06
CA ALA A 244 -25.58 58.73 23.19
C ALA A 244 -26.16 60.14 22.96
N GLY A 245 -26.61 60.42 21.74
CA GLY A 245 -27.09 61.74 21.34
C GLY A 245 -27.14 61.93 19.83
N THR A 246 -27.63 63.08 19.38
CA THR A 246 -27.66 63.45 17.96
C THR A 246 -26.46 64.33 17.62
N TYR A 247 -25.69 63.92 16.61
CA TYR A 247 -24.45 64.58 16.21
C TYR A 247 -24.46 64.89 14.70
N PRO A 248 -23.80 65.98 14.28
CA PRO A 248 -23.54 66.22 12.88
C PRO A 248 -22.57 65.17 12.32
N VAL A 249 -22.88 64.66 11.14
CA VAL A 249 -21.98 63.80 10.35
C VAL A 249 -21.11 64.75 9.52
N VAL A 250 -19.82 64.82 9.82
CA VAL A 250 -18.93 65.83 9.23
C VAL A 250 -18.16 65.33 8.02
N ASP A 251 -18.05 64.02 7.84
CA ASP A 251 -17.38 63.39 6.71
C ASP A 251 -17.71 61.89 6.59
N ASP A 252 -17.25 61.29 5.49
CA ASP A 252 -17.33 59.86 5.18
C ASP A 252 -15.92 59.28 4.97
N VAL A 253 -15.56 58.24 5.73
CA VAL A 253 -14.29 57.52 5.59
C VAL A 253 -14.55 56.09 5.16
N VAL A 254 -14.16 55.80 3.92
CA VAL A 254 -14.33 54.48 3.30
C VAL A 254 -13.01 53.72 3.23
N ALA A 255 -13.09 52.39 3.29
CA ALA A 255 -11.92 51.53 3.16
C ALA A 255 -11.26 51.71 1.77
N GLY A 256 -9.94 51.83 1.74
CA GLY A 256 -9.17 52.02 0.51
C GLY A 256 -9.07 53.47 0.02
N ALA A 257 -9.63 54.45 0.75
CA ALA A 257 -9.37 55.86 0.46
C ALA A 257 -7.88 56.19 0.63
N ASN A 258 -7.32 56.93 -0.34
CA ASN A 258 -5.92 57.39 -0.30
C ASN A 258 -5.72 58.66 0.53
N GLU A 259 -6.81 59.37 0.82
CA GLU A 259 -6.80 60.61 1.59
C GLU A 259 -6.72 60.28 3.08
N ALA A 260 -5.96 61.09 3.84
CA ALA A 260 -5.93 60.95 5.28
C ALA A 260 -7.33 61.28 5.84
N PRO A 261 -7.89 60.47 6.75
CA PRO A 261 -9.19 60.78 7.34
C PRO A 261 -9.12 62.13 8.07
N PRO A 262 -10.20 62.92 8.04
CA PRO A 262 -10.26 64.19 8.75
C PRO A 262 -10.09 63.96 10.26
N SER A 263 -9.61 64.96 10.99
CA SER A 263 -9.58 64.86 12.46
C SER A 263 -10.98 65.08 13.03
N LEU A 264 -11.46 64.11 13.81
CA LEU A 264 -12.75 64.19 14.49
C LEU A 264 -12.65 65.10 15.72
N GLN A 265 -13.60 66.04 15.85
CA GLN A 265 -13.74 66.88 17.04
C GLN A 265 -14.85 66.33 17.95
N PRO A 266 -14.74 66.47 19.29
CA PRO A 266 -15.85 66.14 20.19
C PRO A 266 -17.14 66.86 19.81
N GLY A 267 -18.27 66.17 19.91
CA GLY A 267 -19.59 66.64 19.49
C GLY A 267 -19.87 66.49 18.00
N SER A 268 -19.08 65.70 17.27
CA SER A 268 -19.31 65.35 15.86
C SER A 268 -18.98 63.89 15.60
N VAL A 269 -19.47 63.34 14.48
CA VAL A 269 -19.18 61.96 14.06
C VAL A 269 -18.77 61.90 12.60
N VAL A 270 -18.05 60.85 12.23
CA VAL A 270 -17.69 60.55 10.84
C VAL A 270 -18.28 59.20 10.49
N ARG A 271 -18.97 59.10 9.36
CA ARG A 271 -19.45 57.81 8.87
C ARG A 271 -18.25 57.00 8.42
N ILE A 272 -18.18 55.74 8.81
CA ILE A 272 -17.02 54.89 8.57
C ILE A 272 -17.44 53.50 8.13
N THR A 273 -16.75 52.95 7.13
CA THR A 273 -16.96 51.56 6.69
C THR A 273 -15.98 50.60 7.38
N THR A 274 -16.32 49.33 7.40
CA THR A 274 -15.47 48.25 7.90
C THR A 274 -14.11 48.25 7.20
N GLY A 275 -13.03 48.14 7.98
CA GLY A 275 -11.65 48.14 7.48
C GLY A 275 -11.08 49.53 7.17
N ALA A 276 -11.88 50.60 7.25
CA ALA A 276 -11.41 51.96 7.03
C ALA A 276 -10.57 52.46 8.23
N PRO A 277 -9.57 53.33 7.99
CA PRO A 277 -8.73 53.88 9.04
C PRO A 277 -9.55 54.78 9.97
N LEU A 278 -9.36 54.62 11.28
CA LEU A 278 -10.03 55.42 12.29
C LEU A 278 -9.56 56.89 12.21
N PRO A 279 -10.47 57.86 12.12
CA PRO A 279 -10.15 59.29 12.12
C PRO A 279 -9.36 59.73 13.37
N PRO A 280 -8.30 60.54 13.24
CA PRO A 280 -7.61 61.11 14.39
C PRO A 280 -8.57 61.88 15.30
N GLY A 281 -8.64 61.50 16.58
CA GLY A 281 -9.55 62.10 17.56
C GLY A 281 -10.75 61.20 17.88
N ALA A 282 -11.13 60.29 16.99
CA ALA A 282 -12.07 59.21 17.32
C ALA A 282 -11.37 58.13 18.15
N ASP A 283 -12.10 57.52 19.08
CA ASP A 283 -11.59 56.42 19.91
C ASP A 283 -12.50 55.20 19.92
N ALA A 284 -13.67 55.25 19.28
CA ALA A 284 -14.60 54.13 19.16
C ALA A 284 -15.42 54.19 17.86
N VAL A 285 -16.07 53.08 17.52
CA VAL A 285 -17.05 52.99 16.43
C VAL A 285 -18.38 52.50 17.00
N VAL A 286 -19.48 53.08 16.52
CA VAL A 286 -20.85 52.59 16.77
C VAL A 286 -21.40 52.03 15.47
N MET A 287 -21.79 50.75 15.46
CA MET A 287 -22.38 50.13 14.28
C MET A 287 -23.72 50.78 13.88
N VAL A 288 -23.98 50.85 12.57
CA VAL A 288 -25.15 51.55 12.00
C VAL A 288 -26.48 51.09 12.60
N GLU A 289 -26.61 49.83 13.00
CA GLU A 289 -27.81 49.26 13.61
C GLU A 289 -28.14 49.86 14.99
N ARG A 290 -27.17 50.54 15.62
CA ARG A 290 -27.35 51.28 16.88
C ARG A 290 -27.43 52.78 16.66
N THR A 291 -27.86 53.18 15.48
CA THR A 291 -28.02 54.59 15.10
C THR A 291 -29.32 54.84 14.35
N GLU A 292 -29.81 56.06 14.40
CA GLU A 292 -30.98 56.53 13.64
C GLU A 292 -30.62 57.79 12.86
N VAL A 293 -30.90 57.82 11.56
CA VAL A 293 -30.66 59.01 10.72
C VAL A 293 -31.56 60.15 11.20
N ALA A 294 -30.96 61.24 11.67
CA ALA A 294 -31.66 62.42 12.17
C ALA A 294 -31.90 63.45 11.06
N ASP A 295 -30.95 63.57 10.13
CA ASP A 295 -31.08 64.38 8.92
C ASP A 295 -30.37 63.67 7.76
N ALA A 296 -31.15 63.21 6.78
CA ALA A 296 -30.65 62.52 5.60
C ALA A 296 -30.11 63.48 4.52
N GLY A 297 -30.20 64.79 4.72
CA GLY A 297 -29.88 65.77 3.70
C GLY A 297 -30.87 65.77 2.53
N SER A 298 -30.40 66.18 1.34
CA SER A 298 -31.25 66.29 0.14
C SER A 298 -30.88 65.24 -0.90
N GLY A 299 -31.79 64.30 -1.18
CA GLY A 299 -31.62 63.25 -2.19
C GLY A 299 -30.73 62.10 -1.72
N ASP A 300 -29.94 61.52 -2.63
CA ASP A 300 -28.94 60.46 -2.35
C ASP A 300 -27.60 61.05 -1.81
N GLY A 301 -27.66 62.19 -1.13
CA GLY A 301 -26.49 62.88 -0.56
C GLY A 301 -25.98 62.25 0.74
N PRO A 302 -24.83 62.70 1.27
CA PRO A 302 -24.34 62.24 2.56
C PRO A 302 -25.31 62.64 3.68
N GLU A 303 -25.48 61.76 4.66
CA GLU A 303 -26.24 62.04 5.88
C GLU A 303 -25.62 63.26 6.59
N LEU A 304 -26.45 64.16 7.08
CA LEU A 304 -26.00 65.40 7.73
C LEU A 304 -25.98 65.27 9.26
N ALA A 305 -26.85 64.44 9.82
CA ALA A 305 -26.90 64.18 11.25
C ALA A 305 -27.41 62.77 11.57
N VAL A 306 -26.86 62.18 12.62
CA VAL A 306 -27.23 60.85 13.11
C VAL A 306 -27.42 60.86 14.63
N THR A 307 -28.38 60.08 15.10
CA THR A 307 -28.58 59.80 16.53
C THR A 307 -27.91 58.51 16.91
N ILE A 308 -26.92 58.57 17.79
CA ILE A 308 -26.29 57.43 18.45
C ILE A 308 -27.18 56.99 19.60
N LEU A 309 -27.66 55.74 19.57
CA LEU A 309 -28.65 55.25 20.53
C LEU A 309 -28.02 54.78 21.85
N ASP A 310 -26.79 54.29 21.81
CA ASP A 310 -26.11 53.69 22.95
C ASP A 310 -24.70 54.26 23.11
N SER A 311 -24.33 54.63 24.35
CA SER A 311 -22.95 55.01 24.66
C SER A 311 -22.02 53.80 24.55
N VAL A 312 -20.86 53.99 23.94
CA VAL A 312 -19.80 52.97 23.83
C VAL A 312 -18.59 53.32 24.70
N GLN A 313 -17.68 52.37 24.90
CA GLN A 313 -16.40 52.61 25.56
C GLN A 313 -15.32 52.90 24.53
N ALA A 314 -14.27 53.62 24.93
CA ALA A 314 -13.08 53.79 24.10
C ALA A 314 -12.52 52.42 23.69
N GLY A 315 -12.19 52.27 22.42
CA GLY A 315 -11.74 51.05 21.76
C GLY A 315 -12.85 50.15 21.23
N ALA A 316 -14.14 50.47 21.48
CA ALA A 316 -15.25 49.66 20.97
C ALA A 316 -15.26 49.62 19.43
N ASP A 317 -15.40 48.43 18.87
CA ASP A 317 -15.44 48.17 17.42
C ASP A 317 -14.25 48.77 16.63
N VAL A 318 -13.10 48.95 17.28
CA VAL A 318 -11.82 49.33 16.68
C VAL A 318 -10.82 48.17 16.78
N ARG A 319 -10.18 47.81 15.66
CA ARG A 319 -8.99 46.95 15.62
C ARG A 319 -7.74 47.83 15.74
N PRO A 320 -7.01 47.80 16.87
CA PRO A 320 -5.78 48.57 17.00
C PRO A 320 -4.68 48.01 16.07
N PRO A 321 -3.65 48.81 15.75
CA PRO A 321 -2.52 48.32 14.98
C PRO A 321 -1.91 47.06 15.60
N GLY A 322 -1.63 46.08 14.76
CA GLY A 322 -0.93 44.85 15.17
C GLY A 322 -1.76 43.90 16.02
N CYS A 323 -3.07 44.13 16.17
CA CYS A 323 -3.93 43.26 16.97
C CYS A 323 -4.03 41.83 16.41
N ASP A 324 -3.87 41.66 15.09
CA ASP A 324 -3.85 40.35 14.46
C ASP A 324 -2.42 39.82 14.38
N ILE A 325 -1.49 40.66 13.90
CA ILE A 325 -0.07 40.33 13.78
C ILE A 325 0.76 41.55 14.15
N ALA A 326 1.47 41.47 15.27
CA ALA A 326 2.41 42.52 15.67
C ALA A 326 3.72 42.42 14.86
N ALA A 327 4.33 43.57 14.56
CA ALA A 327 5.65 43.61 13.95
C ALA A 327 6.69 42.83 14.80
N GLY A 328 7.57 42.10 14.12
CA GLY A 328 8.57 41.23 14.73
C GLY A 328 8.08 39.83 15.11
N THR A 329 6.78 39.53 14.96
CA THR A 329 6.24 38.19 15.22
C THR A 329 6.68 37.20 14.13
N THR A 330 7.21 36.04 14.50
CA THR A 330 7.35 34.90 13.58
C THR A 330 5.97 34.34 13.30
N VAL A 331 5.46 34.58 12.09
CA VAL A 331 4.11 34.17 11.68
C VAL A 331 4.09 32.72 11.20
N LEU A 332 5.12 32.31 10.45
CA LEU A 332 5.31 30.93 10.00
C LEU A 332 6.76 30.51 10.28
N ALA A 333 6.93 29.34 10.92
CA ALA A 333 8.26 28.80 11.18
C ALA A 333 8.79 28.00 9.97
N ALA A 334 10.11 27.98 9.80
CA ALA A 334 10.79 27.05 8.90
C ALA A 334 10.37 25.60 9.19
N GLY A 335 10.17 24.82 8.13
CA GLY A 335 9.65 23.45 8.23
C GLY A 335 8.11 23.35 8.19
N THR A 336 7.39 24.47 8.18
CA THR A 336 5.93 24.48 7.98
C THR A 336 5.57 24.03 6.56
N VAL A 337 4.63 23.09 6.42
CA VAL A 337 4.00 22.75 5.14
C VAL A 337 2.94 23.81 4.84
N LEU A 338 3.10 24.57 3.77
CA LEU A 338 2.24 25.71 3.44
C LEU A 338 0.85 25.25 2.99
N THR A 339 -0.17 25.61 3.75
CA THR A 339 -1.60 25.43 3.44
C THR A 339 -2.17 26.64 2.68
N PRO A 340 -3.39 26.57 2.13
CA PRO A 340 -4.03 27.74 1.52
C PRO A 340 -4.15 28.95 2.45
N ALA A 341 -4.33 28.73 3.76
CA ALA A 341 -4.38 29.81 4.75
C ALA A 341 -3.00 30.47 4.91
N ASP A 342 -1.94 29.68 4.91
CA ASP A 342 -0.56 30.18 5.01
C ASP A 342 -0.18 31.01 3.78
N ILE A 343 -0.65 30.63 2.59
CA ILE A 343 -0.52 31.44 1.38
C ILE A 343 -1.18 32.82 1.56
N GLY A 344 -2.37 32.86 2.16
CA GLY A 344 -3.05 34.11 2.51
C GLY A 344 -2.28 34.96 3.53
N LEU A 345 -1.67 34.33 4.53
CA LEU A 345 -0.80 35.01 5.50
C LEU A 345 0.44 35.60 4.83
N LEU A 346 1.12 34.83 3.98
CA LEU A 346 2.27 35.31 3.21
C LEU A 346 1.88 36.52 2.34
N ALA A 347 0.74 36.46 1.63
CA ALA A 347 0.23 37.58 0.86
C ALA A 347 -0.07 38.81 1.73
N THR A 348 -0.69 38.61 2.90
CA THR A 348 -0.99 39.67 3.87
C THR A 348 0.27 40.41 4.32
N LEU A 349 1.38 39.67 4.46
CA LEU A 349 2.69 40.22 4.82
C LEU A 349 3.50 40.74 3.63
N GLY A 350 2.97 40.66 2.40
CA GLY A 350 3.67 41.04 1.18
C GLY A 350 4.77 40.07 0.72
N VAL A 351 4.80 38.85 1.26
CA VAL A 351 5.77 37.81 0.89
C VAL A 351 5.26 37.06 -0.35
N VAL A 352 5.66 37.52 -1.53
CA VAL A 352 5.23 36.94 -2.82
C VAL A 352 6.20 35.92 -3.42
N ALA A 353 7.38 35.78 -2.80
CA ALA A 353 8.44 34.89 -3.27
C ALA A 353 9.11 34.16 -2.08
N PRO A 354 8.38 33.29 -1.36
CA PRO A 354 8.93 32.60 -0.20
C PRO A 354 10.05 31.63 -0.61
N ARG A 355 11.04 31.48 0.27
CA ARG A 355 12.03 30.40 0.18
C ARG A 355 11.43 29.11 0.73
N VAL A 356 11.45 28.07 -0.09
CA VAL A 356 10.89 26.75 0.22
C VAL A 356 11.91 25.66 -0.06
N VAL A 357 11.67 24.48 0.48
CA VAL A 357 12.41 23.27 0.14
C VAL A 357 12.05 22.82 -1.27
N ARG A 358 13.05 22.40 -2.05
CA ARG A 358 12.87 21.84 -3.40
C ARG A 358 12.00 20.57 -3.34
N ALA A 359 11.12 20.38 -4.32
CA ALA A 359 10.37 19.14 -4.47
C ALA A 359 11.33 17.95 -4.62
N PRO A 360 11.10 16.83 -3.93
CA PRO A 360 11.70 15.57 -4.32
C PRO A 360 11.32 15.24 -5.77
N ARG A 361 12.31 14.85 -6.57
CA ARG A 361 12.12 14.43 -7.96
C ARG A 361 11.99 12.92 -8.06
N VAL A 362 10.85 12.44 -8.53
CA VAL A 362 10.49 11.03 -8.66
C VAL A 362 10.59 10.60 -10.10
N VAL A 363 11.42 9.59 -10.38
CA VAL A 363 11.53 8.98 -11.70
C VAL A 363 10.70 7.71 -11.72
N LEU A 364 9.65 7.70 -12.54
CA LEU A 364 8.63 6.66 -12.60
C LEU A 364 8.77 5.82 -13.87
N LEU A 365 8.71 4.49 -13.74
CA LEU A 365 8.66 3.58 -14.88
C LEU A 365 7.85 2.29 -14.59
N SER A 366 7.34 1.68 -15.65
CA SER A 366 6.79 0.32 -15.63
C SER A 366 7.67 -0.64 -16.40
N THR A 367 7.67 -1.92 -16.01
CA THR A 367 8.38 -2.99 -16.73
C THR A 367 7.46 -4.21 -16.89
N GLY A 368 7.52 -4.85 -18.05
CA GLY A 368 6.79 -6.09 -18.31
C GLY A 368 6.53 -6.32 -19.79
N THR A 369 6.94 -7.48 -20.31
CA THR A 369 6.68 -7.87 -21.71
C THR A 369 5.19 -7.98 -22.08
N GLU A 370 4.30 -8.06 -21.10
CA GLU A 370 2.85 -8.10 -21.27
C GLU A 370 2.23 -6.70 -21.44
N LEU A 371 2.94 -5.63 -21.10
CA LEU A 371 2.37 -4.29 -21.04
C LEU A 371 2.21 -3.66 -22.43
N VAL A 372 1.17 -2.85 -22.58
CA VAL A 372 0.99 -1.86 -23.65
C VAL A 372 0.54 -0.53 -23.03
N GLU A 373 0.68 0.57 -23.77
CA GLU A 373 0.25 1.88 -23.32
C GLU A 373 -1.24 1.91 -22.97
N ALA A 374 -1.61 2.67 -21.93
CA ALA A 374 -3.00 2.78 -21.48
C ALA A 374 -3.95 3.29 -22.58
N GLY A 375 -3.46 4.19 -23.44
CA GLY A 375 -4.19 4.74 -24.57
C GLY A 375 -4.27 3.82 -25.80
N THR A 376 -3.77 2.58 -25.73
CA THR A 376 -3.83 1.64 -26.87
C THR A 376 -5.30 1.32 -27.19
N GLU A 377 -5.73 1.75 -28.38
CA GLU A 377 -7.09 1.51 -28.91
C GLU A 377 -7.25 0.08 -29.46
N GLY A 378 -8.50 -0.38 -29.55
CA GLY A 378 -8.84 -1.68 -30.15
C GLY A 378 -8.64 -2.89 -29.23
N GLU A 379 -8.71 -4.08 -29.87
CA GLU A 379 -8.49 -5.37 -29.22
C GLU A 379 -7.01 -5.57 -28.90
N LEU A 380 -6.71 -6.02 -27.68
CA LEU A 380 -5.34 -6.23 -27.25
C LEU A 380 -4.78 -7.52 -27.86
N PRO A 381 -3.50 -7.55 -28.27
CA PRO A 381 -2.86 -8.79 -28.66
C PRO A 381 -2.92 -9.83 -27.54
N ARG A 382 -2.96 -11.11 -27.92
CA ARG A 382 -3.00 -12.22 -26.94
C ARG A 382 -1.84 -12.09 -25.94
N GLY A 383 -2.18 -12.15 -24.65
CA GLY A 383 -1.20 -12.07 -23.57
C GLY A 383 -0.74 -10.64 -23.23
N ARG A 384 -1.35 -9.61 -23.82
CA ARG A 384 -1.11 -8.21 -23.46
C ARG A 384 -2.18 -7.65 -22.53
N ILE A 385 -1.76 -6.74 -21.66
CA ILE A 385 -2.62 -5.94 -20.79
C ILE A 385 -2.16 -4.48 -20.86
N ARG A 386 -3.08 -3.54 -20.62
CA ARG A 386 -2.75 -2.12 -20.52
C ARG A 386 -2.01 -1.83 -19.22
N ASP A 387 -1.00 -0.97 -19.28
CA ASP A 387 -0.34 -0.45 -18.08
C ASP A 387 -1.31 0.41 -17.27
N SER A 388 -1.75 -0.12 -16.14
CA SER A 388 -2.59 0.60 -15.18
C SER A 388 -1.81 1.22 -14.03
N ASN A 389 -0.61 0.70 -13.73
CA ASN A 389 0.11 1.07 -12.51
C ASN A 389 0.76 2.43 -12.67
N ARG A 390 1.46 2.66 -13.76
CA ARG A 390 2.14 3.93 -14.02
C ARG A 390 1.18 5.12 -14.03
N PRO A 391 0.07 5.13 -14.79
CA PRO A 391 -0.87 6.25 -14.73
C PRO A 391 -1.53 6.41 -13.35
N MET A 392 -1.80 5.31 -12.64
CA MET A 392 -2.34 5.35 -11.27
C MET A 392 -1.33 5.98 -10.28
N LEU A 393 -0.07 5.55 -10.32
CA LEU A 393 1.00 6.08 -9.47
C LEU A 393 1.33 7.53 -9.82
N ALA A 394 1.35 7.89 -11.11
CA ALA A 394 1.52 9.27 -11.57
C ALA A 394 0.39 10.18 -11.07
N ALA A 395 -0.87 9.74 -11.16
CA ALA A 395 -2.01 10.49 -10.62
C ALA A 395 -1.91 10.68 -9.11
N ARG A 396 -1.46 9.66 -8.38
CA ARG A 396 -1.27 9.75 -6.94
C ARG A 396 -0.10 10.67 -6.55
N LEU A 397 1.01 10.62 -7.30
CA LEU A 397 2.16 11.53 -7.15
C LEU A 397 1.79 12.98 -7.45
N ALA A 398 0.90 13.25 -8.41
CA ALA A 398 0.45 14.60 -8.74
C ALA A 398 -0.30 15.30 -7.59
N ALA A 399 -0.84 14.52 -6.64
CA ALA A 399 -1.44 15.03 -5.41
C ALA A 399 -0.41 15.28 -4.28
N LEU A 400 0.88 15.05 -4.53
CA LEU A 400 1.98 15.31 -3.61
C LEU A 400 2.85 16.46 -4.16
N PRO A 401 3.55 17.22 -3.29
CA PRO A 401 4.42 18.33 -3.69
C PRO A 401 5.78 17.81 -4.24
N VAL A 402 5.73 16.99 -5.29
CA VAL A 402 6.87 16.32 -5.92
C VAL A 402 6.93 16.64 -7.41
N GLU A 403 8.11 16.47 -8.00
CA GLU A 403 8.29 16.55 -9.45
C GLU A 403 8.36 15.13 -10.03
N VAL A 404 7.62 14.85 -11.10
CA VAL A 404 7.57 13.51 -11.69
C VAL A 404 8.23 13.51 -13.06
N VAL A 405 9.15 12.57 -13.28
CA VAL A 405 9.73 12.23 -14.58
C VAL A 405 9.22 10.85 -14.97
N ASP A 406 8.29 10.80 -15.91
CA ASP A 406 7.74 9.55 -16.43
C ASP A 406 8.61 9.03 -17.59
N LEU A 407 9.23 7.86 -17.41
CA LEU A 407 10.02 7.18 -18.46
C LEU A 407 9.19 6.18 -19.28
N GLY A 408 7.91 6.03 -18.98
CA GLY A 408 6.98 5.15 -19.69
C GLY A 408 7.16 3.67 -19.35
N ILE A 409 6.79 2.83 -20.32
CA ILE A 409 7.03 1.38 -20.28
C ILE A 409 8.44 1.11 -20.80
N VAL A 410 9.31 0.62 -19.92
CA VAL A 410 10.68 0.21 -20.27
C VAL A 410 10.64 -1.24 -20.76
N ALA A 411 11.38 -1.50 -21.84
CA ALA A 411 11.52 -2.84 -22.39
C ALA A 411 12.12 -3.80 -21.34
N ASP A 412 11.59 -5.02 -21.30
CA ASP A 412 11.97 -6.04 -20.31
C ASP A 412 13.24 -6.79 -20.75
N ASP A 413 14.31 -6.03 -20.98
CA ASP A 413 15.66 -6.48 -21.27
C ASP A 413 16.68 -5.74 -20.41
N GLU A 414 17.82 -6.39 -20.15
CA GLU A 414 18.80 -5.92 -19.17
C GLU A 414 19.37 -4.54 -19.50
N ALA A 415 19.63 -4.27 -20.78
CA ALA A 415 20.23 -3.02 -21.22
C ALA A 415 19.25 -1.85 -21.05
N ALA A 416 17.99 -2.03 -21.45
CA ALA A 416 16.96 -1.01 -21.32
C ALA A 416 16.66 -0.68 -19.84
N VAL A 417 16.50 -1.69 -18.99
CA VAL A 417 16.24 -1.48 -17.55
C VAL A 417 17.45 -0.86 -16.87
N ALA A 418 18.67 -1.29 -17.17
CA ALA A 418 19.88 -0.71 -16.61
C ALA A 418 20.04 0.77 -16.99
N ALA A 419 19.79 1.11 -18.27
CA ALA A 419 19.85 2.49 -18.73
C ALA A 419 18.79 3.37 -18.06
N ALA A 420 17.55 2.87 -17.89
CA ALA A 420 16.49 3.59 -17.21
C ALA A 420 16.81 3.82 -15.73
N LEU A 421 17.32 2.80 -15.02
CA LEU A 421 17.73 2.94 -13.63
C LEU A 421 18.93 3.88 -13.47
N ALA A 422 19.91 3.85 -14.37
CA ALA A 422 21.04 4.77 -14.36
C ALA A 422 20.58 6.22 -14.58
N HIS A 423 19.71 6.45 -15.57
CA HIS A 423 19.09 7.75 -15.78
C HIS A 423 18.35 8.24 -14.53
N ALA A 424 17.60 7.34 -13.87
CA ALA A 424 16.88 7.63 -12.64
C ALA A 424 17.81 7.96 -11.46
N ALA A 425 18.93 7.24 -11.32
CA ALA A 425 19.94 7.50 -10.29
C ALA A 425 20.73 8.80 -10.52
N ALA A 426 20.79 9.30 -11.76
CA ALA A 426 21.43 10.56 -12.09
C ALA A 426 20.51 11.78 -11.86
N HIS A 427 19.20 11.63 -12.12
CA HIS A 427 18.27 12.76 -12.21
C HIS A 427 17.16 12.76 -11.16
N GLY A 428 17.00 11.69 -10.39
CA GLY A 428 15.97 11.56 -9.35
C GLY A 428 16.53 11.68 -7.93
N ASP A 429 15.62 11.92 -7.00
CA ASP A 429 15.80 11.69 -5.57
C ASP A 429 15.16 10.35 -5.15
N LEU A 430 14.17 9.90 -5.92
CA LEU A 430 13.52 8.61 -5.76
C LEU A 430 13.23 7.96 -7.12
N VAL A 431 13.57 6.68 -7.26
CA VAL A 431 13.20 5.81 -8.37
C VAL A 431 12.00 4.98 -7.97
N LEU A 432 10.93 5.03 -8.76
CA LEU A 432 9.71 4.27 -8.54
C LEU A 432 9.45 3.36 -9.75
N THR A 433 9.55 2.05 -9.55
CA THR A 433 9.24 1.08 -10.60
C THR A 433 7.98 0.28 -10.24
N SER A 434 7.25 -0.19 -11.25
CA SER A 434 6.19 -1.17 -11.07
C SER A 434 6.39 -2.37 -12.02
N GLY A 435 6.21 -3.58 -11.50
CA GLY A 435 6.53 -4.82 -12.25
C GLY A 435 8.00 -5.25 -12.12
N GLY A 436 8.34 -6.44 -12.63
CA GLY A 436 9.73 -6.92 -12.68
C GLY A 436 10.40 -7.27 -11.33
N VAL A 437 9.60 -7.49 -10.27
CA VAL A 437 10.08 -7.71 -8.89
C VAL A 437 9.62 -9.03 -8.24
N SER A 438 9.13 -10.00 -9.01
CA SER A 438 8.59 -11.26 -8.47
C SER A 438 9.68 -12.34 -8.29
N MET A 439 9.41 -13.58 -8.74
CA MET A 439 10.30 -14.74 -8.80
C MET A 439 10.53 -15.27 -10.24
N GLY A 440 10.12 -14.51 -11.25
CA GLY A 440 10.27 -14.83 -12.66
C GLY A 440 11.72 -14.73 -13.14
N GLN A 441 12.06 -15.50 -14.17
CA GLN A 441 13.41 -15.46 -14.79
C GLN A 441 13.73 -14.12 -15.45
N LYS A 442 12.71 -13.29 -15.72
CA LYS A 442 12.82 -11.95 -16.31
C LYS A 442 12.64 -10.82 -15.28
N ASP A 443 12.68 -11.11 -13.98
CA ASP A 443 12.66 -10.05 -12.97
C ASP A 443 14.03 -9.37 -12.87
N LEU A 444 14.32 -8.49 -13.83
CA LEU A 444 15.61 -7.82 -14.03
C LEU A 444 15.86 -6.69 -13.02
N VAL A 445 14.79 -6.14 -12.42
CA VAL A 445 14.90 -4.97 -11.55
C VAL A 445 15.72 -5.26 -10.29
N LYS A 446 15.42 -6.36 -9.56
CA LYS A 446 16.14 -6.68 -8.32
C LYS A 446 17.64 -6.91 -8.53
N PRO A 447 18.09 -7.75 -9.48
CA PRO A 447 19.52 -7.90 -9.76
C PRO A 447 20.21 -6.57 -10.09
N LEU A 448 19.60 -5.74 -10.95
CA LEU A 448 20.19 -4.46 -11.34
C LEU A 448 20.29 -3.48 -10.17
N LEU A 449 19.25 -3.37 -9.34
CA LEU A 449 19.31 -2.56 -8.11
C LEU A 449 20.45 -3.00 -7.18
N ALA A 450 20.70 -4.31 -7.06
CA ALA A 450 21.80 -4.84 -6.25
C ALA A 450 23.20 -4.51 -6.80
N THR A 451 23.32 -4.28 -8.12
CA THR A 451 24.59 -3.83 -8.72
C THR A 451 24.84 -2.34 -8.57
N MET A 452 23.77 -1.55 -8.42
CA MET A 452 23.81 -0.09 -8.37
C MET A 452 23.79 0.47 -6.94
N GLY A 453 23.57 -0.39 -5.94
CA GLY A 453 23.51 0.01 -4.55
C GLY A 453 23.13 -1.13 -3.62
N SER A 454 22.52 -0.78 -2.48
CA SER A 454 22.19 -1.71 -1.41
C SER A 454 20.69 -1.96 -1.35
N ILE A 455 20.29 -3.22 -1.51
CA ILE A 455 18.90 -3.65 -1.26
C ILE A 455 18.73 -3.88 0.24
N HIS A 456 17.80 -3.15 0.84
CA HIS A 456 17.47 -3.29 2.26
C HIS A 456 16.49 -4.43 2.50
N PHE A 457 15.50 -4.56 1.61
CA PHE A 457 14.62 -5.72 1.59
C PHE A 457 14.05 -5.95 0.19
N GLY A 458 13.77 -7.22 -0.14
CA GLY A 458 13.13 -7.62 -1.40
C GLY A 458 11.80 -8.34 -1.22
N ARG A 459 11.38 -8.56 0.04
CA ARG A 459 10.09 -9.16 0.41
C ARG A 459 9.64 -8.68 1.79
N VAL A 460 8.37 -8.34 1.93
CA VAL A 460 7.75 -7.91 3.19
C VAL A 460 6.62 -8.86 3.58
N CYS A 461 6.47 -9.13 4.88
CA CYS A 461 5.35 -9.83 5.48
C CYS A 461 4.10 -8.94 5.44
N LEU A 462 3.51 -8.82 4.26
CA LEU A 462 2.44 -7.86 3.95
C LEU A 462 1.47 -8.42 2.91
N LYS A 463 0.17 -8.15 3.08
CA LYS A 463 -0.88 -8.44 2.12
C LYS A 463 -1.76 -7.19 1.86
N PRO A 464 -2.03 -6.85 0.59
CA PRO A 464 -1.22 -7.17 -0.59
C PRO A 464 0.14 -6.43 -0.55
N GLY A 465 1.18 -6.94 -1.22
CA GLY A 465 2.48 -6.24 -1.26
C GLY A 465 3.75 -7.08 -1.03
N LYS A 466 3.62 -8.40 -0.84
CA LYS A 466 4.76 -9.29 -0.52
C LYS A 466 6.08 -9.04 -1.29
N PRO A 467 6.12 -8.84 -2.63
CA PRO A 467 7.39 -8.73 -3.35
C PRO A 467 7.95 -7.30 -3.45
N THR A 468 7.41 -6.33 -2.70
CA THR A 468 7.95 -4.96 -2.65
C THR A 468 9.43 -4.99 -2.27
N THR A 469 10.21 -4.21 -3.02
CA THR A 469 11.66 -4.08 -2.82
C THR A 469 11.99 -2.63 -2.54
N PHE A 470 12.90 -2.43 -1.58
CA PHE A 470 13.47 -1.14 -1.27
C PHE A 470 14.99 -1.20 -1.28
N ALA A 471 15.61 -0.22 -1.92
CA ALA A 471 17.05 -0.09 -2.04
C ALA A 471 17.48 1.37 -1.94
N THR A 472 18.77 1.56 -1.66
CA THR A 472 19.46 2.84 -1.78
C THR A 472 20.50 2.69 -2.89
N LEU A 473 20.42 3.53 -3.92
CA LEU A 473 21.32 3.55 -5.05
C LEU A 473 22.39 4.62 -4.87
N ALA A 474 23.61 4.35 -5.30
CA ALA A 474 24.62 5.41 -5.39
C ALA A 474 24.17 6.44 -6.44
N ARG A 475 24.25 7.74 -6.11
CA ARG A 475 24.00 8.78 -7.12
C ARG A 475 25.06 8.65 -8.22
N THR A 476 24.62 8.76 -9.48
CA THR A 476 25.53 8.79 -10.63
C THR A 476 25.66 10.23 -11.16
N PRO A 477 26.84 10.65 -11.66
CA PRO A 477 26.99 11.97 -12.27
C PRO A 477 26.03 12.14 -13.45
N ALA A 478 25.35 13.29 -13.53
CA ALA A 478 24.41 13.58 -14.63
C ALA A 478 25.10 13.71 -16.00
N SER A 479 26.39 14.01 -16.01
CA SER A 479 27.24 14.01 -17.21
C SER A 479 28.69 13.68 -16.84
N ALA A 480 29.53 13.38 -17.84
CA ALA A 480 30.95 13.11 -17.63
C ALA A 480 31.71 14.32 -17.05
N ASP A 481 31.20 15.53 -17.27
CA ASP A 481 31.79 16.79 -16.80
C ASP A 481 31.17 17.27 -15.46
N ALA A 482 30.17 16.57 -14.93
CA ALA A 482 29.54 16.93 -13.67
C ALA A 482 30.45 16.61 -12.49
N ALA A 483 30.39 17.46 -11.45
CA ALA A 483 31.09 17.20 -10.20
C ALA A 483 30.65 15.83 -9.63
N PRO A 484 31.58 15.07 -9.02
CA PRO A 484 31.22 13.81 -8.39
C PRO A 484 30.21 14.05 -7.26
N PRO A 485 29.24 13.14 -7.07
CA PRO A 485 28.23 13.27 -6.03
C PRO A 485 28.87 13.36 -4.65
N ALA A 486 28.25 14.13 -3.75
CA ALA A 486 28.75 14.31 -2.40
C ALA A 486 28.75 12.98 -1.63
N PRO A 487 29.66 12.76 -0.68
CA PRO A 487 29.61 11.59 0.19
C PRO A 487 28.26 11.49 0.92
N GLY A 488 27.57 10.36 0.79
CA GLY A 488 26.24 10.14 1.36
C GLY A 488 25.07 10.58 0.47
N ASP A 489 25.34 11.12 -0.71
CA ASP A 489 24.32 11.42 -1.70
C ASP A 489 23.88 10.13 -2.41
N ALA A 490 22.61 9.79 -2.22
CA ALA A 490 22.05 8.55 -2.69
C ALA A 490 20.60 8.73 -3.13
N VAL A 491 20.12 7.81 -3.94
CA VAL A 491 18.77 7.83 -4.50
C VAL A 491 17.98 6.67 -3.90
N LEU A 492 16.79 6.95 -3.38
CA LEU A 492 15.92 5.88 -2.89
C LEU A 492 15.31 5.13 -4.08
N ALA A 493 15.20 3.81 -4.00
CA ALA A 493 14.57 3.03 -5.05
C ALA A 493 13.49 2.11 -4.46
N PHE A 494 12.26 2.31 -4.90
CA PHE A 494 11.12 1.46 -4.59
C PHE A 494 10.69 0.72 -5.84
N ALA A 495 10.80 -0.60 -5.79
CA ALA A 495 10.34 -1.47 -6.87
C ALA A 495 9.07 -2.20 -6.41
N LEU A 496 7.93 -1.70 -6.90
CA LEU A 496 6.60 -2.09 -6.46
C LEU A 496 6.08 -3.33 -7.23
N PRO A 497 5.21 -4.14 -6.61
CA PRO A 497 4.65 -5.33 -7.26
C PRO A 497 3.83 -4.98 -8.51
N GLY A 498 3.86 -5.84 -9.53
CA GLY A 498 3.08 -5.62 -10.77
C GLY A 498 1.55 -5.68 -10.60
N ASN A 499 1.06 -6.32 -9.54
CA ASN A 499 -0.37 -6.34 -9.23
C ASN A 499 -0.86 -4.93 -8.80
N PRO A 500 -1.89 -4.34 -9.45
CA PRO A 500 -2.25 -2.95 -9.23
C PRO A 500 -2.58 -2.55 -7.79
N VAL A 501 -3.37 -3.37 -7.08
CA VAL A 501 -3.69 -3.06 -5.67
C VAL A 501 -2.44 -3.16 -4.79
N SER A 502 -1.52 -4.08 -5.11
CA SER A 502 -0.28 -4.22 -4.35
C SER A 502 0.62 -3.00 -4.55
N ALA A 503 0.73 -2.50 -5.79
CA ALA A 503 1.45 -1.27 -6.09
C ALA A 503 0.86 -0.09 -5.31
N LEU A 504 -0.46 0.12 -5.38
CA LEU A 504 -1.11 1.22 -4.66
C LEU A 504 -0.92 1.13 -3.14
N VAL A 505 -1.22 -0.02 -2.53
CA VAL A 505 -1.09 -0.19 -1.08
C VAL A 505 0.35 0.04 -0.61
N THR A 506 1.34 -0.49 -1.34
CA THR A 506 2.74 -0.32 -0.94
C THR A 506 3.28 1.08 -1.26
N PHE A 507 2.71 1.77 -2.25
CA PHE A 507 2.94 3.19 -2.45
C PHE A 507 2.47 4.01 -1.24
N GLU A 508 1.23 3.81 -0.78
CA GLU A 508 0.69 4.56 0.36
C GLU A 508 1.45 4.24 1.66
N LEU A 509 1.82 2.99 1.90
CA LEU A 509 2.48 2.60 3.15
C LEU A 509 3.96 3.00 3.23
N PHE A 510 4.66 3.08 2.09
CA PHE A 510 6.11 3.31 2.08
C PHE A 510 6.54 4.53 1.27
N VAL A 511 6.03 4.69 0.04
CA VAL A 511 6.56 5.68 -0.91
C VAL A 511 6.05 7.09 -0.58
N ALA A 512 4.73 7.26 -0.41
CA ALA A 512 4.12 8.53 -0.07
C ALA A 512 4.70 9.14 1.24
N PRO A 513 4.76 8.40 2.37
CA PRO A 513 5.37 8.91 3.59
C PRO A 513 6.89 9.14 3.47
N ALA A 514 7.62 8.32 2.70
CA ALA A 514 9.03 8.59 2.42
C ALA A 514 9.24 9.91 1.66
N LEU A 515 8.40 10.19 0.65
CA LEU A 515 8.44 11.44 -0.10
C LEU A 515 8.11 12.66 0.77
N ALA A 516 7.10 12.53 1.64
CA ALA A 516 6.75 13.58 2.58
C ALA A 516 7.92 13.90 3.54
N LEU A 517 8.62 12.87 4.04
CA LEU A 517 9.81 13.04 4.87
C LEU A 517 11.00 13.62 4.09
N LEU A 518 11.21 13.22 2.83
CA LEU A 518 12.27 13.76 1.98
C LEU A 518 12.07 15.24 1.64
N ALA A 519 10.83 15.72 1.65
CA ALA A 519 10.50 17.13 1.45
C ALA A 519 10.77 18.00 2.70
N LEU A 520 11.20 17.40 3.83
CA LEU A 520 11.51 18.13 5.05
C LEU A 520 13.02 18.41 5.18
N PRO A 521 13.42 19.53 5.81
CA PRO A 521 14.80 19.74 6.24
C PRO A 521 15.29 18.59 7.13
N LEU A 522 16.58 18.25 7.06
CA LEU A 522 17.14 17.10 7.79
C LEU A 522 16.80 17.12 9.29
N ALA A 523 16.92 18.26 9.96
CA ALA A 523 16.61 18.37 11.39
C ALA A 523 15.14 18.03 11.69
N THR A 524 14.21 18.60 10.92
CA THR A 524 12.76 18.37 11.06
C THR A 524 12.40 16.92 10.75
N ARG A 525 12.98 16.36 9.67
CA ARG A 525 12.82 14.95 9.28
C ARG A 525 13.28 14.01 10.39
N THR A 526 14.48 14.20 10.93
CA THR A 526 15.02 13.34 12.00
C THR A 526 14.19 13.45 13.28
N ALA A 527 13.71 14.66 13.62
CA ALA A 527 12.81 14.85 14.76
C ALA A 527 11.47 14.12 14.55
N ALA A 528 10.87 14.21 13.36
CA ALA A 528 9.62 13.51 13.03
C ALA A 528 9.78 11.98 13.10
N ILE A 529 10.90 11.44 12.61
CA ILE A 529 11.23 10.02 12.69
C ILE A 529 11.42 9.58 14.14
N ALA A 530 12.15 10.37 14.94
CA ALA A 530 12.37 10.07 16.36
C ALA A 530 11.05 10.10 17.16
N ALA A 531 10.17 11.07 16.89
CA ALA A 531 8.86 11.18 17.53
C ALA A 531 7.92 10.00 17.19
N ALA A 532 8.09 9.38 16.03
CA ALA A 532 7.36 8.17 15.64
C ALA A 532 7.80 6.91 16.40
N GLY A 533 8.98 6.95 17.05
CA GLY A 533 9.75 5.80 17.52
C GLY A 533 9.22 5.03 18.73
N VAL A 534 8.03 5.32 19.26
CA VAL A 534 7.42 4.49 20.34
C VAL A 534 5.91 4.41 20.13
N ARG A 535 5.45 3.37 19.42
CA ARG A 535 4.06 2.92 19.48
C ARG A 535 3.99 1.54 20.13
N ASP A 536 2.83 1.25 20.70
CA ASP A 536 2.45 -0.05 21.25
C ASP A 536 2.93 -1.20 20.34
N PRO A 537 3.62 -2.23 20.85
CA PRO A 537 4.01 -3.41 20.08
C PRO A 537 2.85 -4.12 19.34
N SER A 538 1.61 -3.88 19.78
CA SER A 538 0.39 -4.42 19.18
C SER A 538 -0.19 -3.57 18.03
N ALA A 539 0.28 -2.32 17.86
CA ALA A 539 -0.12 -1.44 16.77
C ALA A 539 0.69 -1.71 15.49
N PRO A 540 0.13 -1.46 14.28
CA PRO A 540 0.90 -1.60 13.06
C PRO A 540 2.07 -0.61 13.03
N ALA A 541 3.28 -1.11 12.76
CA ALA A 541 4.48 -0.30 12.62
C ALA A 541 4.47 0.47 11.29
N LEU A 542 3.81 1.62 11.31
CA LEU A 542 3.57 2.49 10.17
C LEU A 542 4.54 3.67 10.13
N MET A 543 4.80 4.19 8.93
CA MET A 543 5.63 5.39 8.76
C MET A 543 4.93 6.64 9.34
N PRO A 544 5.69 7.63 9.88
CA PRO A 544 5.12 8.90 10.29
C PRO A 544 4.52 9.66 9.11
N GLY A 545 3.54 10.52 9.41
CA GLY A 545 2.82 11.30 8.42
C GLY A 545 1.63 10.57 7.79
N LEU A 546 1.46 9.27 8.05
CA LEU A 546 0.22 8.57 7.70
C LEU A 546 -0.94 9.07 8.57
N ALA A 547 -2.04 9.45 7.93
CA ALA A 547 -3.25 9.85 8.61
C ALA A 547 -3.96 8.60 9.15
N LEU A 548 -3.98 8.45 10.49
CA LEU A 548 -4.57 7.30 11.17
C LEU A 548 -5.87 7.69 11.86
N ALA A 549 -6.84 6.79 11.81
CA ALA A 549 -8.08 6.88 12.57
C ALA A 549 -8.42 5.52 13.20
N GLY A 550 -9.14 5.55 14.31
CA GLY A 550 -9.81 4.37 14.84
C GLY A 550 -11.17 4.20 14.16
N ALA A 551 -11.51 2.97 13.81
CA ALA A 551 -12.82 2.60 13.28
C ALA A 551 -13.29 1.28 13.90
N VAL A 552 -14.58 0.96 13.72
CA VAL A 552 -15.13 -0.36 14.05
C VAL A 552 -15.56 -1.09 12.78
N LEU A 553 -15.39 -2.40 12.73
CA LEU A 553 -15.77 -3.19 11.56
C LEU A 553 -17.30 -3.25 11.38
N GLY A 554 -17.80 -2.95 10.18
CA GLY A 554 -19.23 -3.06 9.86
C GLY A 554 -19.73 -4.49 9.74
N HIS A 555 -18.83 -5.45 9.55
CA HIS A 555 -19.08 -6.88 9.43
C HIS A 555 -17.83 -7.68 9.79
N ALA A 556 -17.96 -8.99 9.97
CA ALA A 556 -16.81 -9.84 10.24
C ALA A 556 -15.87 -9.94 9.02
N ILE A 557 -14.57 -9.94 9.26
CA ILE A 557 -13.52 -10.05 8.23
C ILE A 557 -12.65 -11.26 8.56
N ALA A 558 -12.42 -12.12 7.57
CA ALA A 558 -11.49 -13.23 7.68
C ALA A 558 -10.04 -12.72 7.72
N CYS A 559 -9.25 -13.24 8.66
CA CYS A 559 -7.84 -12.92 8.78
C CYS A 559 -6.99 -13.88 7.95
N ASP A 560 -5.79 -13.43 7.58
CA ASP A 560 -4.79 -14.26 6.90
C ASP A 560 -3.79 -14.77 7.96
N PRO A 561 -3.66 -16.10 8.14
CA PRO A 561 -2.80 -16.65 9.20
C PRO A 561 -1.31 -16.47 8.91
N ALA A 562 -0.95 -16.14 7.67
CA ALA A 562 0.44 -16.03 7.25
C ALA A 562 0.97 -14.60 7.27
N ARG A 563 0.11 -13.57 7.07
CA ARG A 563 0.55 -12.17 6.96
C ARG A 563 -0.55 -11.19 7.39
N PRO A 564 -0.19 -10.03 7.96
CA PRO A 564 -1.14 -8.96 8.16
C PRO A 564 -1.65 -8.41 6.81
N GLU A 565 -2.90 -7.93 6.80
CA GLU A 565 -3.58 -7.42 5.62
C GLU A 565 -3.97 -5.94 5.76
N PHE A 566 -3.71 -5.16 4.72
CA PHE A 566 -4.25 -3.81 4.55
C PHE A 566 -5.48 -3.89 3.65
N HIS A 567 -6.62 -4.01 4.31
CA HIS A 567 -7.91 -4.31 3.73
C HIS A 567 -8.57 -3.01 3.27
N ARG A 568 -9.01 -2.92 2.01
CA ARG A 568 -9.63 -1.69 1.50
C ARG A 568 -11.04 -1.56 2.06
N VAL A 569 -11.32 -0.43 2.69
CA VAL A 569 -12.61 -0.15 3.31
C VAL A 569 -13.16 1.22 2.90
N VAL A 570 -14.48 1.34 2.98
CA VAL A 570 -15.19 2.62 2.97
C VAL A 570 -15.56 2.96 4.40
N LEU A 571 -15.15 4.14 4.86
CA LEU A 571 -15.50 4.67 6.17
C LEU A 571 -16.83 5.41 6.08
N GLN A 572 -17.72 5.12 7.01
CA GLN A 572 -18.98 5.84 7.18
C GLN A 572 -19.17 6.19 8.65
N TRP A 573 -19.46 7.46 8.95
CA TRP A 573 -19.80 7.84 10.31
C TRP A 573 -21.14 7.21 10.72
N SER A 574 -21.16 6.53 11.87
CA SER A 574 -22.38 5.98 12.45
C SER A 574 -22.71 6.71 13.74
N ALA A 575 -23.82 7.46 13.74
CA ALA A 575 -24.33 8.08 14.96
C ALA A 575 -24.69 7.04 16.04
N ARG A 576 -25.10 5.83 15.63
CA ARG A 576 -25.43 4.74 16.55
C ARG A 576 -24.21 4.19 17.28
N GLU A 577 -23.11 3.97 16.55
CA GLU A 577 -21.86 3.46 17.13
C GLU A 577 -21.00 4.60 17.69
N SER A 578 -21.37 5.86 17.43
CA SER A 578 -20.57 7.06 17.73
C SER A 578 -19.12 6.93 17.25
N ALA A 579 -18.93 6.27 16.10
CA ALA A 579 -17.64 5.93 15.54
C ALA A 579 -17.72 5.82 14.01
N PHE A 580 -16.56 5.88 13.35
CA PHE A 580 -16.44 5.46 11.96
C PHE A 580 -16.61 3.95 11.85
N VAL A 581 -17.48 3.52 10.95
CA VAL A 581 -17.69 2.11 10.59
C VAL A 581 -16.94 1.83 9.31
N ALA A 582 -16.02 0.85 9.36
CA ALA A 582 -15.23 0.39 8.23
C ALA A 582 -15.95 -0.76 7.52
N ASN A 583 -16.39 -0.52 6.29
CA ASN A 583 -17.03 -1.52 5.44
C ASN A 583 -16.09 -1.98 4.33
N SER A 584 -15.81 -3.28 4.26
CA SER A 584 -15.06 -3.90 3.15
C SER A 584 -15.60 -3.49 1.78
N THR A 585 -14.69 -3.27 0.84
CA THR A 585 -14.96 -3.11 -0.61
C THR A 585 -15.25 -4.44 -1.34
N GLY A 586 -15.49 -5.51 -0.59
CA GLY A 586 -15.77 -6.85 -1.10
C GLY A 586 -14.50 -7.67 -1.33
N VAL A 587 -14.39 -8.30 -2.51
CA VAL A 587 -13.28 -9.21 -2.84
C VAL A 587 -11.94 -8.47 -2.87
N GLN A 588 -11.00 -8.91 -2.02
CA GLN A 588 -9.73 -8.24 -1.77
C GLN A 588 -8.55 -8.70 -2.64
N ARG A 589 -8.78 -9.42 -3.75
CA ARG A 589 -7.70 -9.92 -4.62
C ARG A 589 -6.77 -8.79 -5.10
N SER A 590 -5.45 -9.02 -5.04
CA SER A 590 -4.43 -8.02 -5.36
C SER A 590 -4.44 -7.52 -6.81
N SER A 591 -4.97 -8.31 -7.75
CA SER A 591 -5.14 -7.91 -9.15
C SER A 591 -6.43 -7.12 -9.40
N ARG A 592 -7.37 -7.10 -8.44
CA ARG A 592 -8.69 -6.46 -8.59
C ARG A 592 -8.61 -4.99 -8.18
N LEU A 593 -8.13 -4.13 -9.08
CA LEU A 593 -8.04 -2.68 -8.81
C LEU A 593 -9.38 -2.04 -8.43
N ALA A 594 -10.51 -2.59 -8.91
CA ALA A 594 -11.86 -2.15 -8.54
C ALA A 594 -12.15 -2.16 -7.02
N SER A 595 -11.39 -2.91 -6.22
CA SER A 595 -11.48 -2.88 -4.75
C SER A 595 -10.88 -1.61 -4.11
N ALA A 596 -10.02 -0.89 -4.83
CA ALA A 596 -9.46 0.39 -4.38
C ALA A 596 -10.34 1.57 -4.80
N SER A 597 -11.12 1.42 -5.87
CA SER A 597 -12.06 2.45 -6.31
C SER A 597 -13.10 2.74 -5.24
N GLY A 598 -13.15 3.96 -4.74
CA GLY A 598 -14.07 4.39 -3.67
C GLY A 598 -13.68 3.93 -2.27
N ALA A 599 -12.55 3.24 -2.10
CA ALA A 599 -11.99 3.00 -0.77
C ALA A 599 -11.52 4.33 -0.19
N SER A 600 -11.92 4.65 1.04
CA SER A 600 -11.49 5.85 1.75
C SER A 600 -10.37 5.58 2.76
N ALA A 601 -10.09 4.30 3.04
CA ALA A 601 -9.04 3.89 3.95
C ALA A 601 -8.56 2.46 3.72
N LEU A 602 -7.40 2.13 4.31
CA LEU A 602 -6.85 0.79 4.45
C LEU A 602 -6.95 0.38 5.93
N ALA A 603 -7.81 -0.58 6.25
CA ALA A 603 -7.91 -1.15 7.58
C ALA A 603 -6.79 -2.17 7.81
N PHE A 604 -6.10 -2.05 8.94
CA PHE A 604 -5.12 -3.04 9.36
C PHE A 604 -5.81 -4.26 9.97
N ILE A 605 -5.66 -5.40 9.31
CA ILE A 605 -6.15 -6.70 9.76
C ILE A 605 -4.93 -7.52 10.22
N PRO A 606 -4.91 -7.97 11.49
CA PRO A 606 -3.74 -8.66 12.05
C PRO A 606 -3.54 -10.04 11.43
N GLN A 607 -2.32 -10.55 11.56
CA GLN A 607 -1.98 -11.93 11.21
C GLN A 607 -2.53 -12.89 12.28
N GLN A 608 -3.61 -13.60 11.98
CA GLN A 608 -4.20 -14.61 12.86
C GLN A 608 -5.13 -15.54 12.06
N SER A 609 -5.51 -16.67 12.67
CA SER A 609 -6.41 -17.64 12.05
C SER A 609 -7.89 -17.27 12.24
N GLU A 610 -8.20 -16.64 13.36
CA GLU A 610 -9.56 -16.29 13.76
C GLU A 610 -10.04 -15.03 13.04
N PRO A 611 -11.28 -15.00 12.52
CA PRO A 611 -11.84 -13.79 11.91
C PRO A 611 -12.04 -12.69 12.95
N LEU A 612 -11.88 -11.43 12.54
CA LEU A 612 -12.33 -10.30 13.33
C LEU A 612 -13.85 -10.19 13.26
N ALA A 613 -14.50 -10.03 14.42
CA ALA A 613 -15.95 -9.89 14.50
C ALA A 613 -16.43 -8.51 14.05
N LYS A 614 -17.72 -8.42 13.68
CA LYS A 614 -18.40 -7.13 13.53
C LYS A 614 -18.29 -6.32 14.83
N GLY A 615 -18.01 -5.02 14.72
CA GLY A 615 -17.83 -4.12 15.85
C GLY A 615 -16.42 -4.13 16.44
N ALA A 616 -15.52 -5.02 15.98
CA ALA A 616 -14.13 -5.01 16.42
C ALA A 616 -13.46 -3.68 16.03
N ALA A 617 -12.71 -3.10 16.97
CA ALA A 617 -11.91 -1.92 16.73
C ALA A 617 -10.74 -2.25 15.80
N VAL A 618 -10.47 -1.36 14.83
CA VAL A 618 -9.38 -1.48 13.87
C VAL A 618 -8.76 -0.12 13.61
N ASP A 619 -7.44 -0.10 13.44
CA ASP A 619 -6.73 1.05 12.92
C ASP A 619 -6.90 1.13 11.41
N VAL A 620 -7.15 2.33 10.90
CA VAL A 620 -7.28 2.59 9.47
C VAL A 620 -6.32 3.69 9.03
N VAL A 621 -5.64 3.45 7.90
CA VAL A 621 -4.84 4.46 7.18
C VAL A 621 -5.75 5.15 6.19
N LEU A 622 -5.95 6.46 6.33
CA LEU A 622 -6.78 7.24 5.41
C LEU A 622 -6.06 7.40 4.05
N LEU A 623 -6.83 7.33 2.96
CA LEU A 623 -6.33 7.42 1.58
C LEU A 623 -6.53 8.81 0.97
#